data_AF-A0A377Z9H8-F1
#
_entry.id   AF-A0A377Z9H8-F1
#
_cell.length_a   1.000
_cell.length_b   1.000
_cell.length_c   1.000
_cell.angle_alpha   90.00
_cell.angle_beta   90.00
_cell.angle_gamma   90.00
#
_symmetry.space_group_name_H-M   'P 1'
#
loop_
_entity.id
_entity.type
_entity.pdbx_description
1 polymer ?
#
loop_
_entity_poly.entity_id
_entity_poly.type
_entity_poly.pdbx_seq_one_letter_code
_entity_poly.pdbx_strand_id
1 'polypeptide(L)'
;MGFLVRKGNPKNIHDWNDLVRSDVKLIFPNPKTSGNARYTYLAAWGAADKADGGDKAKTEQFMTQFLKNVEVFDTGGRGATTHLRRARPRRCAD
;
A
#
# COMPACT_ATOMS: atom_id res chain seq x y z
N MET A 1 2.30 -12.54 2.36
CA MET A 1 1.83 -11.14 2.54
C MET A 1 0.48 -11.02 1.88
N GLY A 2 -0.44 -10.25 2.45
CA GLY A 2 -1.79 -10.07 1.92
C GLY A 2 -2.32 -8.67 2.18
N PHE A 3 -3.37 -8.27 1.47
CA PHE A 3 -3.96 -6.95 1.58
C PHE A 3 -5.14 -6.96 2.55
N LEU A 4 -5.20 -5.96 3.43
CA LEU A 4 -6.37 -5.70 4.25
C LEU A 4 -7.19 -4.57 3.63
N VAL A 5 -8.35 -4.92 3.10
CA VAL A 5 -9.28 -3.97 2.48
C VAL A 5 -10.49 -3.72 3.36
N ARG A 6 -11.23 -2.63 3.09
CA ARG A 6 -12.52 -2.38 3.75
C ARG A 6 -13.53 -3.43 3.34
N LYS A 7 -14.52 -3.65 4.22
CA LYS A 7 -15.64 -4.58 3.96
C LYS A 7 -16.27 -4.30 2.60
N GLY A 8 -16.44 -5.35 1.79
CA GLY A 8 -17.02 -5.29 0.45
C GLY A 8 -16.04 -4.93 -0.67
N ASN A 9 -14.76 -4.67 -0.36
CA ASN A 9 -13.72 -4.32 -1.34
C ASN A 9 -14.19 -3.25 -2.36
N PRO A 10 -14.57 -2.03 -1.91
CA PRO A 10 -15.21 -1.04 -2.77
C PRO A 10 -14.34 -0.53 -3.92
N LYS A 11 -13.01 -0.75 -3.86
CA LYS A 11 -12.07 -0.37 -4.93
C LYS A 11 -11.65 -1.55 -5.80
N ASN A 12 -12.22 -2.73 -5.55
CA ASN A 12 -11.95 -3.95 -6.29
C ASN A 12 -10.45 -4.30 -6.37
N ILE A 13 -9.76 -4.25 -5.22
CA ILE A 13 -8.33 -4.54 -5.13
C ILE A 13 -8.12 -6.05 -5.11
N HIS A 14 -7.30 -6.56 -6.03
CA HIS A 14 -6.94 -7.98 -6.14
C HIS A 14 -5.43 -8.19 -6.19
N ASP A 15 -4.69 -7.26 -6.78
CA ASP A 15 -3.25 -7.41 -6.98
C ASP A 15 -2.45 -6.14 -6.63
N TRP A 16 -1.16 -6.16 -6.94
CA TRP A 16 -0.24 -5.05 -6.70
C TRP A 16 -0.46 -3.87 -7.64
N ASN A 17 -0.94 -4.09 -8.87
CA ASN A 17 -1.21 -3.05 -9.85
C ASN A 17 -2.40 -2.18 -9.42
N ASP A 18 -3.37 -2.78 -8.72
CA ASP A 18 -4.46 -2.03 -8.14
C ASP A 18 -4.00 -0.99 -7.11
N LEU A 19 -2.88 -1.23 -6.43
CA LEU A 19 -2.40 -0.34 -5.35
C LEU A 19 -1.78 0.96 -5.86
N VAL A 20 -1.37 1.01 -7.14
CA VAL A 20 -0.78 2.20 -7.77
C VAL A 20 -1.80 3.08 -8.50
N ARG A 21 -3.07 2.67 -8.52
CA ARG A 21 -4.19 3.49 -9.04
C ARG A 21 -4.32 4.78 -8.25
N SER A 22 -4.66 5.87 -8.94
CA SER A 22 -4.72 7.22 -8.35
C SER A 22 -5.83 7.38 -7.29
N ASP A 23 -6.90 6.61 -7.40
CA ASP A 23 -8.01 6.61 -6.45
C ASP A 23 -7.72 5.77 -5.20
N VAL A 24 -6.66 4.98 -5.18
CA VAL A 24 -6.29 4.10 -4.05
C VAL A 24 -5.33 4.80 -3.11
N LYS A 25 -5.60 4.66 -1.81
CA LYS A 25 -4.82 5.27 -0.73
C LYS A 25 -4.37 4.18 0.22
N LEU A 26 -3.08 4.17 0.52
CA LEU A 26 -2.42 3.11 1.25
C LEU A 26 -2.05 3.58 2.66
N ILE A 27 -2.16 2.66 3.61
CA ILE A 27 -1.61 2.83 4.94
C ILE A 27 -0.48 1.81 5.03
N PHE A 28 0.75 2.31 5.11
CA PHE A 28 1.93 1.48 5.01
C PHE A 28 2.78 1.66 6.26
N PRO A 29 3.16 0.59 6.96
CA PRO A 29 4.06 0.72 8.11
C PRO A 29 5.46 1.19 7.65
N ASN A 30 6.15 1.96 8.48
CA ASN A 30 7.43 2.57 8.16
C ASN A 30 8.55 1.51 8.09
N PRO A 31 9.21 1.31 6.93
CA PRO A 31 10.31 0.35 6.78
C PRO A 31 11.51 0.60 7.69
N LYS A 32 11.71 1.85 8.12
CA LYS A 32 12.82 2.20 9.00
C LYS A 32 12.65 1.59 10.39
N THR A 33 11.42 1.52 10.91
CA THR A 33 11.11 1.10 12.28
C THR A 33 10.47 -0.28 12.39
N SER A 34 9.95 -0.86 11.30
CA SER A 34 9.28 -2.16 11.32
C SER A 34 9.88 -3.17 10.35
N GLY A 35 10.29 -4.34 10.86
CA GLY A 35 10.77 -5.45 10.02
C GLY A 35 9.71 -5.94 9.02
N ASN A 36 8.44 -6.02 9.45
CA ASN A 36 7.33 -6.41 8.57
C ASN A 36 7.15 -5.44 7.40
N ALA A 37 7.37 -4.14 7.62
CA ALA A 37 7.32 -3.14 6.55
C ALA A 37 8.42 -3.35 5.49
N ARG A 38 9.63 -3.76 5.91
CA ARG A 38 10.72 -4.10 4.97
C ARG A 38 10.33 -5.29 4.10
N TYR A 39 9.74 -6.33 4.69
CA TYR A 39 9.24 -7.48 3.92
C TYR A 39 8.10 -7.10 2.97
N THR A 40 7.18 -6.20 3.36
CA THR A 40 6.14 -5.73 2.44
C THR A 40 6.72 -4.90 1.30
N TYR A 41 7.72 -4.06 1.56
CA TYR A 41 8.44 -3.31 0.51
C TYR A 41 9.12 -4.26 -0.49
N LEU A 42 9.83 -5.29 0.00
CA LEU A 42 10.47 -6.30 -0.85
C LEU A 42 9.45 -7.12 -1.63
N ALA A 43 8.27 -7.42 -1.06
CA ALA A 43 7.19 -8.10 -1.75
C ALA A 43 6.62 -7.26 -2.90
N ALA A 44 6.44 -5.94 -2.70
CA ALA A 44 6.01 -5.02 -3.74
C ALA A 44 7.05 -4.93 -4.87
N TRP A 45 8.34 -4.81 -4.51
CA TRP A 45 9.45 -4.80 -5.46
C TRP A 45 9.48 -6.07 -6.29
N GLY A 46 9.47 -7.24 -5.64
CA GLY A 46 9.52 -8.53 -6.36
C GLY A 46 8.28 -8.80 -7.21
N ALA A 47 7.13 -8.23 -6.88
CA ALA A 47 5.94 -8.31 -7.72
C ALA A 47 6.08 -7.46 -8.98
N ALA A 48 6.57 -6.23 -8.85
CA ALA A 48 6.82 -5.34 -9.98
C ALA A 48 7.92 -5.88 -10.89
N ASP A 49 9.04 -6.33 -10.32
CA ASP A 49 10.16 -6.93 -11.06
C ASP A 49 9.72 -8.15 -11.88
N LYS A 50 8.85 -9.00 -11.33
CA LYS A 50 8.26 -10.14 -12.06
C LYS A 50 7.26 -9.71 -13.13
N ALA A 51 6.48 -8.67 -12.90
CA ALA A 51 5.51 -8.17 -13.87
C ALA A 51 6.20 -7.54 -15.08
N ASP A 52 7.32 -6.85 -14.85
CA ASP A 52 8.07 -6.12 -15.87
C ASP A 52 9.22 -6.94 -16.51
N GLY A 53 9.40 -8.21 -16.11
CA GLY A 53 10.41 -9.10 -16.68
C GLY A 53 11.85 -8.74 -16.29
N GLY A 54 12.05 -8.16 -15.11
CA GLY A 54 13.37 -7.75 -14.62
C GLY A 54 13.83 -6.35 -15.08
N ASP A 55 12.93 -5.55 -15.66
CA ASP A 55 13.22 -4.16 -16.00
C ASP A 55 13.23 -3.30 -14.72
N LYS A 56 14.44 -2.98 -14.28
CA LYS A 56 14.67 -2.19 -13.07
C LYS A 56 14.05 -0.79 -13.16
N ALA A 57 14.03 -0.16 -14.33
CA ALA A 57 13.51 1.21 -14.46
C ALA A 57 12.00 1.24 -14.25
N LYS A 58 11.28 0.26 -14.79
CA LYS A 58 9.83 0.13 -14.58
C LYS A 58 9.49 -0.24 -13.14
N THR A 59 10.28 -1.13 -12.55
CA THR A 59 10.16 -1.49 -11.13
C THR A 59 10.31 -0.27 -10.22
N GLU A 60 11.30 0.59 -10.49
CA GLU A 60 11.50 1.84 -9.74
C GLU A 60 10.34 2.84 -9.92
N GLN A 61 9.78 2.93 -11.14
CA GLN A 61 8.60 3.76 -11.40
C GLN A 61 7.37 3.26 -10.63
N PHE A 62 7.11 1.95 -10.67
CA PHE A 62 6.03 1.32 -9.91
C PHE A 62 6.18 1.62 -8.42
N MET A 63 7.37 1.39 -7.85
CA MET A 63 7.64 1.61 -6.43
C MET A 63 7.49 3.08 -6.05
N THR A 64 7.87 4.00 -6.93
CA THR A 64 7.66 5.44 -6.75
C THR A 64 6.17 5.77 -6.67
N GLN A 65 5.35 5.20 -7.57
CA GLN A 65 3.92 5.45 -7.57
C GLN A 65 3.20 4.80 -6.40
N PHE A 66 3.62 3.59 -6.02
CA PHE A 66 3.15 2.89 -4.83
C PHE A 66 3.39 3.71 -3.57
N LEU A 67 4.61 4.23 -3.37
CA LEU A 67 4.94 5.06 -2.21
C LEU A 67 4.22 6.42 -2.23
N LYS A 68 3.95 7.00 -3.41
CA LYS A 68 3.15 8.23 -3.53
C LYS A 68 1.69 8.03 -3.09
N ASN A 69 1.15 6.82 -3.22
CA ASN A 69 -0.19 6.49 -2.76
C ASN A 69 -0.26 6.22 -1.25
N VAL A 70 0.87 6.17 -0.55
CA VAL A 70 0.90 6.04 0.92
C VAL A 70 0.53 7.38 1.55
N GLU A 71 -0.63 7.43 2.21
CA GLU A 71 -1.05 8.62 2.96
C GLU A 71 -0.41 8.67 4.35
N VAL A 72 -0.13 7.49 4.93
CA VAL A 72 0.38 7.39 6.29
C VAL A 72 1.46 6.32 6.38
N PHE A 73 2.66 6.74 6.81
CA PHE A 73 3.74 5.87 7.25
C PHE A 73 3.65 5.62 8.76
N ASP A 74 2.93 4.58 9.18
CA ASP A 74 2.77 4.31 10.61
C ASP A 74 4.03 3.67 11.21
N THR A 75 4.31 3.94 12.48
CA THR A 75 5.40 3.38 13.28
C THR A 75 5.49 1.84 13.29
N GLY A 76 4.40 1.12 12.98
CA GLY A 76 4.39 -0.34 12.80
C GLY A 76 3.03 -0.94 12.40
N GLY A 77 2.97 -2.27 12.23
CA GLY A 77 1.77 -2.96 11.71
C GLY A 77 0.49 -2.76 12.53
N ARG A 78 0.58 -2.71 13.88
CA ARG A 78 -0.57 -2.43 14.77
C ARG A 78 -1.13 -1.02 14.60
N GLY A 79 -0.23 -0.06 14.37
CA GLY A 79 -0.63 1.31 14.07
C GLY A 79 -1.37 1.36 12.73
N ALA A 80 -0.83 0.72 11.69
CA ALA A 80 -1.46 0.68 10.38
C ALA A 80 -2.91 0.14 10.43
N THR A 81 -3.16 -0.91 11.22
CA THR A 81 -4.52 -1.42 11.47
C THR A 81 -5.41 -0.41 12.20
N THR A 82 -4.84 0.36 13.14
CA THR A 82 -5.57 1.39 13.90
C THR A 82 -5.94 2.59 13.02
N HIS A 83 -5.04 3.05 12.15
CA HIS A 83 -5.33 4.12 11.19
C HIS A 83 -6.36 3.69 10.15
N LEU A 84 -6.28 2.45 9.65
CA LEU A 84 -7.28 1.94 8.70
C LEU A 84 -8.70 2.01 9.28
N ARG A 85 -8.83 1.68 10.57
CA ARG A 85 -10.09 1.79 11.31
C ARG A 85 -10.53 3.24 11.53
N ARG A 86 -9.59 4.16 11.77
CA ARG A 86 -9.87 5.57 12.11
C ARG A 86 -10.08 6.49 10.91
N ALA A 87 -9.56 6.13 9.73
CA ALA A 87 -9.88 6.81 8.48
C ALA A 87 -11.37 6.58 8.16
N ARG A 88 -12.28 7.35 8.77
CA ARG A 88 -13.65 7.43 8.27
C ARG A 88 -13.64 8.27 6.99
N PRO A 89 -14.39 7.89 5.94
CA PRO A 89 -14.70 8.86 4.89
C PRO A 89 -15.37 10.05 5.58
N ARG A 90 -14.91 11.26 5.30
CA ARG A 90 -15.60 12.49 5.73
C ARG A 90 -17.02 12.42 5.15
N ARG A 91 -17.98 11.90 5.92
CA ARG A 91 -19.38 12.24 5.71
C ARG A 91 -19.52 13.66 6.21
N CYS A 92 -19.87 14.56 5.30
CA CYS A 92 -20.37 15.88 5.63
C CYS A 92 -21.38 15.72 6.78
N ALA A 93 -21.16 16.47 7.85
CA ALA A 93 -22.18 16.70 8.85
C ALA A 93 -23.27 17.56 8.21
N ASP A 94 -24.53 17.19 8.50
CA ASP A 94 -25.72 18.01 8.35
C ASP A 94 -25.58 19.40 8.99
#